data_AF-A0A6M2D8H6-F1
#
_entry.id   AF-A0A6M2D8H6-F1
#
_cell.length_a   1.000
_cell.length_b   1.000
_cell.length_c   1.000
_cell.angle_alpha   90.00
_cell.angle_beta   90.00
_cell.angle_gamma   90.00
#
_symmetry.space_group_name_H-M   'P 1'
#
loop_
_entity.id
_entity.type
_entity.pdbx_description
1 polymer ?
#
loop_
_entity_poly.entity_id
_entity_poly.type
_entity_poly.pdbx_seq_one_letter_code
_entity_poly.pdbx_strand_id
1 'polypeptide(L)'
;MSVDNFRSSSGNGGSGDNKEVFLDELGVFGVEEITPSCLSKLSELCLVYESAPEMIASSWIAFSIKKGIHVGDMTVALLDQMEQEVLAKDNSKYSAKTPVSRKTVPRIFTANSNSNNYDTGDEILESYGASKESLKKHQRTPEVPVSKRFASSSGSPSVVFSPASFSPKCINQSVKYSSRSTSGGVVAHLNNHEKPVWTCSNDLDVQVCLAYAGSVCKPDVMYMFEKMKDKAGCLWDSASDLAEYYQKEEMDEKEAFANISELILEDSFVTGRVLCDSCGKMNASSLILEGSETSNGQSVKLDVSKLKQYSLFPGQVIVGKGTNPTQKTLILKELFDVKMLPLSNQSPTLKGPLHLVIAAGPYTTSDTLSFEPLADFTSYIIKHQPHVCIMVRS
;
A
#
# COMPACT_ATOMS: atom_id res chain seq x y z
N MET A 1 34.29 34.85 2.54
CA MET A 1 34.02 36.16 1.92
C MET A 1 32.89 35.98 0.94
N SER A 2 31.78 36.64 1.25
CA SER A 2 30.59 36.99 0.46
C SER A 2 29.91 35.92 -0.42
N VAL A 3 28.82 35.42 0.14
CA VAL A 3 27.59 34.99 -0.55
C VAL A 3 26.72 36.24 -0.77
N ASP A 4 25.65 36.09 -1.55
CA ASP A 4 24.46 36.96 -1.71
C ASP A 4 24.53 38.00 -2.83
N ASN A 5 23.47 38.34 -3.57
CA ASN A 5 22.11 37.83 -3.87
C ASN A 5 21.47 38.92 -4.78
N PHE A 6 20.20 38.77 -5.18
CA PHE A 6 19.32 39.77 -5.82
C PHE A 6 19.59 40.07 -7.31
N ARG A 7 18.65 39.83 -8.25
CA ARG A 7 17.22 40.20 -8.33
C ARG A 7 17.01 41.72 -8.26
N SER A 8 17.00 42.33 -9.43
CA SER A 8 16.38 43.62 -9.75
C SER A 8 16.55 43.80 -11.27
N SER A 9 15.68 44.41 -12.05
CA SER A 9 14.52 45.29 -11.78
C SER A 9 13.95 45.61 -13.17
N SER A 10 12.66 45.41 -13.39
CA SER A 10 11.59 46.41 -13.20
C SER A 10 11.35 47.26 -14.45
N GLY A 11 10.08 47.44 -14.80
CA GLY A 11 9.72 48.43 -15.81
C GLY A 11 8.25 48.52 -16.21
N ASN A 12 7.37 48.79 -15.24
CA ASN A 12 6.31 49.81 -15.38
C ASN A 12 5.23 49.66 -16.50
N GLY A 13 4.02 49.26 -16.11
CA GLY A 13 2.75 49.51 -16.80
C GLY A 13 1.65 49.13 -15.81
N GLY A 14 0.82 50.01 -15.27
CA GLY A 14 0.08 51.09 -15.88
C GLY A 14 -1.38 50.69 -15.71
N SER A 15 -2.14 51.38 -14.84
CA SER A 15 -3.54 51.08 -14.48
C SER A 15 -4.51 51.00 -15.68
N GLY A 16 -4.04 51.23 -16.91
CA GLY A 16 -4.77 51.05 -18.18
C GLY A 16 -4.84 49.60 -18.67
N ASP A 17 -3.81 48.78 -18.46
CA ASP A 17 -3.75 47.41 -19.02
C ASP A 17 -4.83 46.49 -18.43
N ASN A 18 -5.06 46.58 -17.11
CA ASN A 18 -6.08 45.74 -16.46
C ASN A 18 -7.50 46.09 -16.92
N LYS A 19 -7.76 47.34 -17.34
CA LYS A 19 -9.09 47.77 -17.78
C LYS A 19 -9.50 47.10 -19.08
N GLU A 20 -8.58 47.00 -20.03
CA GLU A 20 -8.83 46.36 -21.32
C GLU A 20 -9.10 44.86 -21.14
N VAL A 21 -8.33 44.18 -20.27
CA VAL A 21 -8.53 42.76 -19.96
C VAL A 21 -9.88 42.49 -19.29
N PHE A 22 -10.31 43.33 -18.33
CA PHE A 22 -11.62 43.17 -17.71
C PHE A 22 -12.78 43.43 -18.68
N LEU A 23 -12.64 44.37 -19.60
CA LEU A 23 -13.67 44.66 -20.60
C LEU A 23 -13.73 43.57 -21.68
N ASP A 24 -12.62 42.93 -22.03
CA ASP A 24 -12.60 41.82 -22.98
C ASP A 24 -13.30 40.59 -22.38
N GLU A 25 -12.94 40.20 -21.15
CA GLU A 25 -13.52 39.03 -20.47
C GLU A 25 -15.00 39.23 -20.08
N LEU A 26 -15.37 40.41 -19.57
CA LEU A 26 -16.75 40.70 -19.17
C LEU A 26 -17.62 41.15 -20.36
N GLY A 27 -17.02 41.65 -21.43
CA GLY A 27 -17.70 42.06 -22.66
C GLY A 27 -18.40 40.90 -23.37
N VAL A 28 -17.84 39.68 -23.27
CA VAL A 28 -18.47 38.43 -23.75
C VAL A 28 -19.84 38.20 -23.09
N PHE A 29 -20.07 38.77 -21.90
CA PHE A 29 -21.30 38.64 -21.13
C PHE A 29 -22.16 39.92 -21.11
N GLY A 30 -21.94 40.82 -22.08
CA GLY A 30 -22.77 42.01 -22.30
C GLY A 30 -22.44 43.20 -21.41
N VAL A 31 -21.22 43.27 -20.87
CA VAL A 31 -20.73 44.42 -20.08
C VAL A 31 -19.95 45.37 -20.99
N GLU A 32 -20.62 46.41 -21.48
CA GLU A 32 -19.99 47.40 -22.39
C GLU A 32 -19.21 48.49 -21.65
N GLU A 33 -19.54 48.77 -20.37
CA GLU A 33 -18.83 49.76 -19.56
C GLU A 33 -18.78 49.33 -18.09
N ILE A 34 -17.59 49.40 -17.49
CA ILE A 34 -17.37 49.15 -16.06
C ILE A 34 -17.26 50.48 -15.34
N THR A 35 -18.07 50.68 -14.30
CA THR A 35 -17.98 51.89 -13.46
C THR A 35 -16.59 52.03 -12.84
N PRO A 36 -15.99 53.25 -12.79
CA PRO A 36 -14.63 53.45 -12.29
C PRO A 36 -14.41 52.93 -10.86
N SER A 37 -15.44 52.98 -10.00
CA SER A 37 -15.38 52.45 -8.64
C SER A 37 -15.28 50.93 -8.59
N CYS A 38 -15.99 50.21 -9.48
CA CYS A 38 -15.91 48.75 -9.57
C CYS A 38 -14.58 48.31 -10.20
N LEU A 39 -14.09 49.04 -11.20
CA LEU A 39 -12.77 48.78 -11.79
C LEU A 39 -11.64 48.94 -10.77
N SER A 40 -11.72 49.97 -9.92
CA SER A 40 -10.78 50.19 -8.83
C SER A 40 -10.82 49.02 -7.83
N LYS A 41 -12.02 48.54 -7.46
CA LYS A 41 -12.16 47.41 -6.54
C LYS A 41 -11.69 46.08 -7.16
N LEU A 42 -11.95 45.83 -8.44
CA LEU A 42 -11.43 44.65 -9.14
C LEU A 42 -9.90 44.66 -9.21
N SER A 43 -9.31 45.83 -9.47
CA SER A 43 -7.85 46.01 -9.48
C SER A 43 -7.25 45.83 -8.08
N GLU A 44 -7.95 46.30 -7.03
CA GLU A 44 -7.60 46.06 -5.63
C GLU A 44 -7.62 44.55 -5.32
N LEU A 45 -8.64 43.81 -5.77
CA LEU A 45 -8.73 42.36 -5.57
C LEU A 45 -7.59 41.60 -6.28
N CYS A 46 -7.20 42.01 -7.50
CA CYS A 46 -6.02 41.42 -8.15
C CYS A 46 -4.75 41.60 -7.32
N LEU A 47 -4.57 42.78 -6.71
CA LEU A 47 -3.41 43.07 -5.87
C LEU A 47 -3.45 42.32 -4.53
N VAL A 48 -4.62 42.26 -3.87
CA VAL A 48 -4.77 41.62 -2.55
C VAL A 48 -4.63 40.09 -2.64
N TYR A 49 -5.10 39.48 -3.72
CA TYR A 49 -5.10 38.03 -3.89
C TYR A 49 -4.00 37.53 -4.85
N GLU A 50 -3.03 38.38 -5.22
CA GLU A 50 -1.95 38.10 -6.19
C GLU A 50 -2.43 37.31 -7.43
N SER A 51 -3.62 37.66 -7.94
CA SER A 51 -4.31 36.91 -8.97
C SER A 51 -4.39 37.72 -10.26
N ALA A 52 -4.28 37.03 -11.40
CA ALA A 52 -4.36 37.67 -12.71
C ALA A 52 -5.80 38.21 -12.97
N PRO A 53 -5.97 39.31 -13.72
CA PRO A 53 -7.27 39.93 -13.97
C PRO A 53 -8.33 38.97 -14.51
N GLU A 54 -7.93 38.02 -15.36
CA GLU A 54 -8.79 37.00 -15.99
C GLU A 54 -9.38 36.05 -14.92
N MET A 55 -8.59 35.72 -13.89
CA MET A 55 -9.02 34.85 -12.79
C MET A 55 -10.03 35.54 -11.87
N ILE A 56 -9.88 36.85 -11.66
CA ILE A 56 -10.85 37.64 -10.88
C ILE A 56 -12.12 37.86 -11.70
N ALA A 57 -12.03 38.11 -13.01
CA ALA A 57 -13.17 38.24 -13.91
C ALA A 57 -14.01 36.95 -13.96
N SER A 58 -13.37 35.80 -14.14
CA SER A 58 -14.04 34.49 -14.12
C SER A 58 -14.68 34.17 -12.76
N SER A 59 -14.03 34.56 -11.66
CA SER A 59 -14.62 34.42 -10.31
C SER A 59 -15.89 35.28 -10.15
N TRP A 60 -15.91 36.49 -10.73
CA TRP A 60 -17.10 37.34 -10.75
C TRP A 60 -18.23 36.76 -11.60
N ILE A 61 -17.91 36.22 -12.79
CA ILE A 61 -18.89 35.53 -13.64
C ILE A 61 -19.49 34.33 -12.90
N ALA A 62 -18.68 33.51 -12.24
CA ALA A 62 -19.17 32.38 -11.47
C ALA A 62 -20.03 32.82 -10.27
N PHE A 63 -19.66 33.90 -9.60
CA PHE A 63 -20.41 34.45 -8.47
C PHE A 63 -21.78 35.01 -8.89
N SER A 64 -21.83 35.74 -10.01
CA SER A 64 -23.07 36.32 -10.55
C SER A 64 -24.06 35.22 -10.98
N ILE A 65 -23.59 34.16 -11.66
CA ILE A 65 -24.42 32.97 -11.97
C ILE A 65 -24.99 32.34 -10.70
N LYS A 66 -24.15 32.16 -9.67
CA LYS A 66 -24.57 31.55 -8.40
C LYS A 66 -25.63 32.36 -7.66
N LYS A 67 -25.58 33.69 -7.76
CA LYS A 67 -26.55 34.60 -7.13
C LYS A 67 -27.75 34.93 -8.02
N GLY A 68 -27.75 34.47 -9.27
CA GLY A 68 -28.79 34.77 -10.25
C GLY A 68 -28.83 36.24 -10.68
N ILE A 69 -27.68 36.92 -10.63
CA ILE A 69 -27.53 38.34 -10.98
C ILE A 69 -26.90 38.43 -12.38
N HIS A 70 -27.30 39.41 -13.19
CA HIS A 70 -26.67 39.63 -14.49
C HIS A 70 -25.24 40.14 -14.30
N VAL A 71 -24.28 39.64 -15.09
CA VAL A 71 -22.84 39.96 -14.96
C VAL A 71 -22.58 41.48 -15.01
N GLY A 72 -23.41 42.22 -15.75
CA GLY A 72 -23.36 43.68 -15.88
C GLY A 72 -23.91 44.50 -14.71
N ASP A 73 -24.67 43.90 -13.78
CA ASP A 73 -25.18 44.60 -12.59
C ASP A 73 -24.14 44.66 -11.46
N MET A 74 -22.89 44.92 -11.85
CA MET A 74 -21.75 44.93 -10.95
C MET A 74 -21.77 46.18 -10.06
N THR A 75 -21.78 45.94 -8.75
CA THR A 75 -21.66 47.00 -7.74
C THR A 75 -20.55 46.64 -6.75
N VAL A 76 -19.95 47.67 -6.15
CA VAL A 76 -18.86 47.48 -5.17
C VAL A 76 -19.30 46.59 -4.00
N ALA A 77 -20.55 46.72 -3.54
CA ALA A 77 -21.09 45.88 -2.46
C ALA A 77 -21.17 44.39 -2.84
N LEU A 78 -21.48 44.06 -4.10
CA LEU A 78 -21.49 42.68 -4.57
C LEU A 78 -20.06 42.14 -4.76
N LEU A 79 -19.10 42.99 -5.13
CA LEU A 79 -17.68 42.62 -5.19
C LEU A 79 -17.11 42.34 -3.79
N ASP A 80 -17.50 43.12 -2.78
CA ASP A 80 -17.14 42.84 -1.37
C ASP A 80 -17.77 41.52 -0.90
N GLN A 81 -18.99 41.20 -1.35
CA GLN A 81 -19.62 39.92 -1.03
C GLN A 81 -18.93 38.73 -1.71
N MET A 82 -18.51 38.90 -2.97
CA MET A 82 -17.69 37.91 -3.67
C MET A 82 -16.35 37.70 -2.95
N GLU A 83 -15.71 38.78 -2.50
CA GLU A 83 -14.46 38.72 -1.75
C GLU A 83 -14.62 37.85 -0.49
N GLN A 84 -15.66 38.07 0.31
CA GLN A 84 -15.90 37.32 1.55
C GLN A 84 -16.33 35.86 1.31
N GLU A 85 -17.16 35.61 0.30
CA GLU A 85 -17.76 34.29 0.07
C GLU A 85 -16.87 33.34 -0.74
N VAL A 86 -16.06 33.88 -1.65
CA VAL A 86 -15.28 33.13 -2.64
C VAL A 86 -13.78 33.30 -2.39
N LEU A 87 -13.26 34.53 -2.43
CA LEU A 87 -11.81 34.78 -2.44
C LEU A 87 -11.16 34.59 -1.05
N ALA A 88 -11.81 35.03 0.03
CA ALA A 88 -11.29 34.92 1.40
C ALA A 88 -11.24 33.47 1.92
N LYS A 89 -12.11 32.58 1.40
CA LYS A 89 -12.12 31.15 1.75
C LYS A 89 -11.04 30.35 1.04
N ASP A 90 -10.64 30.76 -0.15
CA ASP A 90 -9.55 30.10 -0.88
C ASP A 90 -8.18 30.57 -0.39
N ASN A 91 -8.02 31.83 0.02
CA ASN A 91 -6.78 32.32 0.63
C ASN A 91 -6.53 31.80 2.07
N SER A 92 -7.57 31.40 2.81
CA SER A 92 -7.42 30.79 4.14
C SER A 92 -6.85 29.37 4.10
N LYS A 93 -6.73 28.75 2.91
CA LYS A 93 -6.04 27.46 2.72
C LYS A 93 -4.53 27.62 2.45
N TYR A 94 -4.05 28.84 2.16
CA TYR A 94 -2.64 29.09 1.79
C TYR A 94 -1.91 30.12 2.66
N SER A 95 -2.58 30.85 3.56
CA SER A 95 -1.90 31.80 4.46
C SER A 95 -2.40 31.75 5.91
N ALA A 96 -1.65 31.07 6.78
CA ALA A 96 -1.58 31.35 8.21
C ALA A 96 -0.31 30.71 8.83
N LYS A 97 0.84 31.36 8.63
CA LYS A 97 1.98 31.27 9.56
C LYS A 97 2.26 32.67 10.11
N THR A 98 1.58 33.05 11.18
CA THR A 98 1.96 34.23 11.98
C THR A 98 2.95 33.80 13.08
N PRO A 99 4.00 34.61 13.36
CA PRO A 99 5.01 34.30 14.35
C PRO A 99 4.58 34.83 15.74
N VAL A 100 4.69 34.01 16.79
CA VAL A 100 4.62 34.51 18.18
C VAL A 100 5.67 33.84 19.06
N SER A 101 6.54 34.72 19.57
CA SER A 101 7.29 34.73 20.84
C SER A 101 7.66 33.39 21.53
N ARG A 102 8.98 33.26 21.78
CA ARG A 102 9.62 32.21 22.58
C ARG A 102 8.98 32.09 23.97
N LYS A 103 8.39 30.92 24.26
CA LYS A 103 8.52 30.26 25.56
C LYS A 103 8.91 28.80 25.35
N THR A 104 10.01 28.40 25.97
CA THR A 104 10.59 27.07 25.89
C THR A 104 9.71 26.04 26.61
N VAL A 105 9.18 25.08 25.85
CA VAL A 105 8.52 23.85 26.33
C VAL A 105 9.05 22.70 25.46
N PRO A 106 9.37 21.51 26.02
CA PRO A 106 10.26 20.55 25.37
C PRO A 106 9.65 19.91 24.12
N ARG A 107 10.52 19.69 23.11
CA ARG A 107 10.21 19.05 21.82
C ARG A 107 9.64 17.64 22.03
N ILE A 108 8.40 17.43 21.59
CA ILE A 108 7.91 16.11 21.17
C ILE A 108 7.74 16.19 19.65
N PHE A 109 8.45 15.33 18.92
CA PHE A 109 8.28 15.18 17.48
C PHE A 109 7.10 14.25 17.23
N THR A 110 6.00 14.78 16.70
CA THR A 110 4.98 13.98 16.01
C THR A 110 5.08 14.29 14.53
N ALA A 111 5.35 13.26 13.73
CA ALA A 111 5.34 13.34 12.28
C ALA A 111 3.91 13.59 11.80
N ASN A 112 3.68 14.70 11.08
CA ASN A 112 2.44 14.93 10.37
C ASN A 112 2.27 13.81 9.32
N SER A 113 1.33 12.92 9.58
CA SER A 113 0.82 11.99 8.57
C SER A 113 -0.19 12.75 7.70
N ASN A 114 0.22 13.11 6.48
CA ASN A 114 -0.73 13.44 5.43
C ASN A 114 -1.47 12.15 5.06
N SER A 115 -2.70 12.00 5.54
CA SER A 115 -3.58 10.89 5.17
C SER A 115 -4.16 11.12 3.78
N ASN A 116 -3.39 10.81 2.74
CA ASN A 116 -3.99 10.37 1.48
C ASN A 116 -4.18 8.86 1.62
N ASN A 117 -5.42 8.46 1.98
CA ASN A 117 -5.83 7.06 1.98
C ASN A 117 -5.77 6.52 0.55
N TYR A 118 -4.66 5.91 0.18
CA TYR A 118 -4.62 4.98 -0.94
C TYR A 118 -4.96 3.59 -0.41
N ASP A 119 -6.16 3.16 -0.78
CA ASP A 119 -6.80 1.87 -0.55
C ASP A 119 -6.13 0.74 -1.35
N THR A 120 -4.79 0.67 -1.33
CA THR A 120 -4.04 -0.29 -2.17
C THR A 120 -3.83 -1.63 -1.47
N GLY A 121 -3.94 -1.67 -0.14
CA GLY A 121 -3.69 -2.89 0.64
C GLY A 121 -4.83 -3.91 0.57
N ASP A 122 -6.07 -3.43 0.56
CA ASP A 122 -7.26 -4.30 0.52
C ASP A 122 -7.46 -4.88 -0.89
N GLU A 123 -7.13 -4.11 -1.94
CA GLU A 123 -7.21 -4.52 -3.35
C GLU A 123 -6.20 -5.65 -3.70
N ILE A 124 -4.99 -5.61 -3.11
CA ILE A 124 -3.98 -6.67 -3.27
C ILE A 124 -4.45 -7.96 -2.58
N LEU A 125 -5.07 -7.89 -1.39
CA LEU A 125 -5.54 -9.09 -0.68
C LEU A 125 -6.74 -9.76 -1.37
N GLU A 126 -7.61 -8.98 -2.00
CA GLU A 126 -8.72 -9.50 -2.82
C GLU A 126 -8.22 -10.29 -4.05
N SER A 127 -7.05 -9.94 -4.61
CA SER A 127 -6.43 -10.66 -5.73
C SER A 127 -6.02 -12.11 -5.39
N TYR A 128 -5.81 -12.42 -4.10
CA TYR A 128 -5.51 -13.76 -3.59
C TYR A 128 -6.76 -14.56 -3.14
N GLY A 129 -7.96 -14.04 -3.40
CA GLY A 129 -9.21 -14.77 -3.15
C GLY A 129 -9.79 -14.63 -1.73
N ALA A 130 -9.35 -13.64 -0.96
CA ALA A 130 -9.96 -13.33 0.34
C ALA A 130 -11.37 -12.73 0.17
N SER A 131 -12.36 -13.26 0.91
CA SER A 131 -13.72 -12.71 0.90
C SER A 131 -13.79 -11.36 1.63
N LYS A 132 -14.64 -10.44 1.17
CA LYS A 132 -14.88 -9.12 1.82
C LYS A 132 -15.24 -9.22 3.30
N GLU A 133 -15.77 -10.37 3.73
CA GLU A 133 -16.19 -10.63 5.11
C GLU A 133 -15.01 -11.02 6.03
N SER A 134 -13.87 -11.42 5.45
CA SER A 134 -12.62 -11.75 6.16
C SER A 134 -11.72 -10.53 6.39
N LEU A 135 -12.00 -9.39 5.74
CA LEU A 135 -11.24 -8.14 5.87
C LEU A 135 -11.75 -7.30 7.04
N LYS A 136 -11.76 -7.86 8.25
CA LYS A 136 -11.84 -7.03 9.46
C LYS A 136 -10.47 -6.42 9.71
N LYS A 137 -10.33 -5.17 9.26
CA LYS A 137 -9.23 -4.22 9.48
C LYS A 137 -8.40 -4.59 10.73
N HIS A 138 -7.23 -5.21 10.54
CA HIS A 138 -6.24 -5.30 11.61
C HIS A 138 -5.64 -3.90 11.78
N GLN A 139 -6.15 -3.19 12.78
CA GLN A 139 -5.80 -1.82 13.09
C GLN A 139 -4.37 -1.79 13.64
N ARG A 140 -3.38 -1.45 12.79
CA ARG A 140 -1.96 -1.41 13.16
C ARG A 140 -1.55 -0.14 13.92
N THR A 141 -2.51 0.71 14.28
CA THR A 141 -2.30 1.93 15.08
C THR A 141 -3.56 2.24 15.88
N PRO A 142 -3.47 2.58 17.18
CA PRO A 142 -4.65 2.95 17.95
C PRO A 142 -5.14 4.33 17.50
N GLU A 143 -6.21 4.38 16.70
CA GLU A 143 -7.00 5.59 16.55
C GLU A 143 -7.85 5.78 17.81
N VAL A 144 -7.71 6.94 18.44
CA VAL A 144 -8.55 7.32 19.58
C VAL A 144 -9.96 7.60 19.04
N PRO A 145 -11.00 6.84 19.43
CA PRO A 145 -12.35 7.19 19.04
C PRO A 145 -12.71 8.53 19.68
N VAL A 146 -13.02 9.53 18.86
CA VAL A 146 -13.53 10.82 19.34
C VAL A 146 -14.88 10.56 20.01
N SER A 147 -14.87 10.55 21.34
CA SER A 147 -16.08 10.38 22.14
C SER A 147 -17.01 11.58 21.90
N LYS A 148 -18.19 11.34 21.30
CA LYS A 148 -19.26 12.35 21.13
C LYS A 148 -19.89 12.83 22.44
N ARG A 149 -19.29 12.57 23.61
CA ARG A 149 -19.85 12.91 24.93
C ARG A 149 -19.51 14.30 25.48
N PHE A 150 -18.74 15.14 24.76
CA PHE A 150 -18.32 16.45 25.25
C PHE A 150 -18.67 17.63 24.33
N ALA A 151 -19.76 17.52 23.56
CA ALA A 151 -20.22 18.61 22.71
C ALA A 151 -20.92 19.77 23.45
N SER A 152 -20.93 19.80 24.79
CA SER A 152 -21.73 20.79 25.53
C SER A 152 -21.07 21.43 26.77
N SER A 153 -19.74 21.40 26.92
CA SER A 153 -19.07 22.13 28.01
C SER A 153 -18.21 23.27 27.47
N SER A 154 -18.84 24.42 27.19
CA SER A 154 -18.13 25.68 27.14
C SER A 154 -17.80 26.11 28.57
N GLY A 155 -16.51 26.25 28.89
CA GLY A 155 -16.04 26.91 30.12
C GLY A 155 -15.51 26.00 31.22
N SER A 156 -14.29 25.45 31.04
CA SER A 156 -13.31 25.10 32.10
C SER A 156 -11.98 24.75 31.42
N PRO A 157 -10.80 25.03 32.01
CA PRO A 157 -9.53 24.85 31.32
C PRO A 157 -9.31 23.35 31.05
N SER A 158 -8.83 23.09 29.84
CA SER A 158 -8.53 21.77 29.28
C SER A 158 -7.95 20.80 30.31
N VAL A 159 -8.62 19.67 30.51
CA VAL A 159 -8.01 18.49 31.13
C VAL A 159 -6.73 18.19 30.36
N VAL A 160 -5.59 18.27 31.04
CA VAL A 160 -4.29 18.01 30.44
C VAL A 160 -4.25 16.52 30.11
N PHE A 161 -4.48 16.18 28.84
CA PHE A 161 -4.30 14.82 28.33
C PHE A 161 -2.81 14.48 28.44
N SER A 162 -2.41 13.87 29.55
CA SER A 162 -1.12 13.19 29.65
C SER A 162 -1.35 11.68 29.55
N PRO A 163 -0.40 10.89 29.02
CA PRO A 163 -0.50 9.43 29.05
C PRO A 163 -0.76 8.86 30.46
N ALA A 164 -0.40 9.58 31.52
CA ALA A 164 -0.67 9.19 32.91
C ALA A 164 -2.13 9.40 33.36
N SER A 165 -2.96 10.13 32.58
CA SER A 165 -4.40 10.28 32.84
C SER A 165 -5.24 9.11 32.29
N PHE A 166 -4.62 8.19 31.54
CA PHE A 166 -5.19 6.89 31.23
C PHE A 166 -4.79 5.89 32.32
N SER A 167 -5.64 5.68 33.32
CA SER A 167 -5.53 4.45 34.12
C SER A 167 -5.72 3.25 33.18
N PRO A 168 -4.92 2.17 33.30
CA PRO A 168 -5.16 0.96 32.53
C PRO A 168 -6.61 0.55 32.74
N LYS A 169 -7.39 0.40 31.66
CA LYS A 169 -8.74 -0.14 31.74
C LYS A 169 -8.66 -1.65 31.97
N CYS A 170 -8.07 -2.08 33.08
CA CYS A 170 -7.78 -3.47 33.43
C CYS A 170 -8.97 -4.19 34.09
N ILE A 171 -10.20 -3.68 33.95
CA ILE A 171 -11.34 -4.22 34.69
C ILE A 171 -12.04 -5.37 33.93
N ASN A 172 -11.91 -5.47 32.60
CA ASN A 172 -12.56 -6.54 31.80
C ASN A 172 -11.71 -6.99 30.59
N GLN A 173 -10.40 -6.85 30.66
CA GLN A 173 -9.49 -7.28 29.59
C GLN A 173 -9.37 -8.81 29.62
N SER A 174 -9.42 -9.46 28.44
CA SER A 174 -9.23 -10.91 28.26
C SER A 174 -10.31 -11.88 28.76
N VAL A 175 -11.42 -11.40 29.35
CA VAL A 175 -12.45 -12.29 29.94
C VAL A 175 -12.91 -13.39 28.97
N LYS A 176 -13.10 -13.08 27.69
CA LYS A 176 -13.48 -14.07 26.67
C LYS A 176 -12.45 -15.17 26.47
N TYR A 177 -11.17 -14.84 26.56
CA TYR A 177 -10.08 -15.80 26.40
C TYR A 177 -9.92 -16.66 27.65
N SER A 178 -9.90 -16.04 28.84
CA SER A 178 -9.72 -16.76 30.11
C SER A 178 -10.94 -17.63 30.44
N SER A 179 -12.15 -17.24 30.03
CA SER A 179 -13.38 -18.01 30.26
C SER A 179 -13.69 -19.05 29.17
N ARG A 180 -12.77 -19.33 28.24
CA ARG A 180 -13.02 -20.26 27.14
C ARG A 180 -13.15 -21.70 27.65
N SER A 181 -14.13 -22.44 27.14
CA SER A 181 -14.32 -23.86 27.47
C SER A 181 -13.59 -24.81 26.52
N THR A 182 -13.08 -24.30 25.39
CA THR A 182 -12.44 -25.10 24.32
C THR A 182 -10.94 -25.35 24.53
N SER A 183 -10.40 -25.00 25.70
CA SER A 183 -8.98 -25.19 26.00
C SER A 183 -8.57 -26.66 25.91
N GLY A 184 -7.48 -26.95 25.18
CA GLY A 184 -7.00 -28.31 24.95
C GLY A 184 -7.82 -29.14 23.95
N GLY A 185 -8.83 -28.56 23.30
CA GLY A 185 -9.61 -29.23 22.27
C GLY A 185 -8.80 -29.47 20.98
N VAL A 186 -8.83 -30.70 20.45
CA VAL A 186 -8.23 -31.04 19.16
C VAL A 186 -9.21 -30.69 18.04
N VAL A 187 -8.82 -29.76 17.16
CA VAL A 187 -9.67 -29.27 16.05
C VAL A 187 -9.44 -29.99 14.71
N ALA A 188 -8.27 -30.60 14.53
CA ALA A 188 -7.90 -31.34 13.33
C ALA A 188 -6.85 -32.41 13.67
N HIS A 189 -6.81 -33.48 12.87
CA HIS A 189 -5.82 -34.56 12.97
C HIS A 189 -5.44 -35.05 11.57
N LEU A 190 -4.21 -35.54 11.43
CA LEU A 190 -3.68 -36.14 10.19
C LEU A 190 -2.97 -37.45 10.55
N ASN A 191 -3.16 -38.51 9.75
CA ASN A 191 -2.56 -39.85 9.92
C ASN A 191 -3.00 -40.59 11.20
N ASN A 192 -4.26 -41.04 11.20
CA ASN A 192 -4.98 -41.59 12.35
C ASN A 192 -4.68 -43.08 12.63
N HIS A 193 -3.48 -43.42 13.08
CA HIS A 193 -3.16 -44.81 13.43
C HIS A 193 -3.38 -45.13 14.91
N GLU A 194 -3.17 -44.20 15.85
CA GLU A 194 -3.32 -44.43 17.30
C GLU A 194 -3.67 -43.14 18.08
N LYS A 195 -4.10 -43.27 19.34
CA LYS A 195 -4.31 -42.12 20.24
C LYS A 195 -2.96 -41.44 20.51
N PRO A 196 -2.77 -40.17 20.13
CA PRO A 196 -1.47 -39.52 20.29
C PRO A 196 -1.14 -39.33 21.76
N VAL A 197 0.02 -39.84 22.18
CA VAL A 197 0.65 -39.49 23.45
C VAL A 197 1.46 -38.21 23.21
N TRP A 198 1.01 -37.09 23.76
CA TRP A 198 1.62 -35.77 23.53
C TRP A 198 2.79 -35.46 24.45
N THR A 199 3.01 -36.28 25.47
CA THR A 199 4.09 -36.10 26.44
C THR A 199 5.33 -36.83 25.96
N CYS A 200 6.46 -36.13 25.91
CA CYS A 200 7.73 -36.77 25.61
C CYS A 200 8.21 -37.63 26.79
N SER A 201 8.69 -38.84 26.51
CA SER A 201 9.22 -39.78 27.50
C SER A 201 10.68 -40.21 27.24
N ASN A 202 11.28 -39.77 26.13
CA ASN A 202 12.54 -40.32 25.64
C ASN A 202 13.60 -39.22 25.52
N ASP A 203 14.83 -39.52 25.93
CA ASP A 203 15.98 -38.63 25.76
C ASP A 203 16.56 -38.77 24.35
N LEU A 204 15.85 -38.25 23.34
CA LEU A 204 16.42 -38.09 22.00
C LEU A 204 17.42 -36.91 22.02
N ASP A 205 18.63 -37.15 21.52
CA ASP A 205 19.59 -36.09 21.22
C ASP A 205 19.17 -35.40 19.92
N VAL A 206 18.61 -34.19 20.04
CA VAL A 206 18.05 -33.44 18.91
C VAL A 206 18.96 -32.27 18.57
N GLN A 207 19.50 -32.30 17.35
CA GLN A 207 20.29 -31.19 16.80
C GLN A 207 19.45 -30.37 15.82
N VAL A 208 19.42 -29.05 16.02
CA VAL A 208 18.76 -28.11 15.10
C VAL A 208 19.83 -27.39 14.28
N CYS A 209 19.76 -27.54 12.96
CA CYS A 209 20.68 -26.93 12.01
C CYS A 209 19.91 -26.19 10.91
N LEU A 210 20.56 -25.21 10.30
CA LEU A 210 20.05 -24.60 9.06
C LEU A 210 20.14 -25.63 7.93
N ALA A 211 19.05 -25.78 7.18
CA ALA A 211 19.01 -26.68 6.03
C ALA A 211 19.96 -26.23 4.90
N TYR A 212 20.12 -24.91 4.71
CA TYR A 212 20.99 -24.33 3.69
C TYR A 212 21.85 -23.20 4.28
N ALA A 213 23.14 -23.20 3.90
CA ALA A 213 24.05 -22.11 4.23
C ALA A 213 23.58 -20.82 3.52
N GLY A 214 23.36 -19.75 4.29
CA GLY A 214 22.92 -18.46 3.75
C GLY A 214 21.42 -18.18 3.83
N SER A 215 20.60 -19.07 4.41
CA SER A 215 19.18 -18.82 4.70
C SER A 215 18.92 -17.78 5.81
N VAL A 216 19.97 -17.14 6.32
CA VAL A 216 19.89 -16.08 7.33
C VAL A 216 20.31 -14.78 6.67
N CYS A 217 19.56 -13.71 6.91
CA CYS A 217 19.92 -12.38 6.43
C CYS A 217 21.35 -12.03 6.87
N LYS A 218 22.19 -11.69 5.89
CA LYS A 218 23.56 -11.26 6.15
C LYS A 218 23.56 -9.85 6.76
N PRO A 219 24.58 -9.51 7.58
CA PRO A 219 24.65 -8.21 8.26
C PRO A 219 24.99 -7.03 7.33
N ASP A 220 25.31 -7.27 6.06
CA ASP A 220 25.64 -6.28 5.03
C ASP A 220 24.42 -5.67 4.32
N VAL A 221 23.20 -5.98 4.79
CA VAL A 221 21.96 -5.43 4.24
C VAL A 221 21.64 -4.07 4.87
N MET A 222 21.43 -3.05 4.03
CA MET A 222 20.96 -1.74 4.47
C MET A 222 19.50 -1.82 4.89
N TYR A 223 19.22 -1.58 6.17
CA TYR A 223 17.84 -1.59 6.68
C TYR A 223 16.99 -0.48 6.05
N MET A 224 15.76 -0.82 5.64
CA MET A 224 14.79 0.09 5.00
C MET A 224 15.30 0.78 3.72
N PHE A 225 16.22 0.15 3.00
CA PHE A 225 16.73 0.65 1.73
C PHE A 225 16.75 -0.46 0.69
N GLU A 226 16.14 -0.21 -0.47
CA GLU A 226 16.10 -1.14 -1.60
C GLU A 226 16.61 -0.43 -2.85
N LYS A 227 17.54 -1.07 -3.57
CA LYS A 227 17.95 -0.60 -4.89
C LYS A 227 17.03 -1.22 -5.92
N MET A 228 16.35 -0.38 -6.71
CA MET A 228 15.42 -0.85 -7.75
C MET A 228 16.07 -1.79 -8.77
N LYS A 229 17.37 -1.58 -9.06
CA LYS A 229 18.14 -2.47 -9.94
C LYS A 229 18.28 -3.87 -9.35
N ASP A 230 18.61 -3.98 -8.07
CA ASP A 230 18.79 -5.27 -7.39
C ASP A 230 17.44 -6.00 -7.32
N LYS A 231 16.36 -5.27 -7.02
CA LYS A 231 14.99 -5.79 -7.06
C LYS A 231 14.61 -6.35 -8.45
N ALA A 232 14.86 -5.57 -9.49
CA ALA A 232 14.58 -5.99 -10.87
C ALA A 232 15.41 -7.23 -11.24
N GLY A 233 16.69 -7.26 -10.84
CA GLY A 233 17.56 -8.43 -10.98
C GLY A 233 16.97 -9.68 -10.33
N CYS A 234 16.60 -9.60 -9.04
CA CYS A 234 15.98 -10.75 -8.35
C CYS A 234 14.69 -11.24 -9.01
N LEU A 235 13.89 -10.33 -9.59
CA LEU A 235 12.67 -10.69 -10.32
C LEU A 235 12.98 -11.39 -11.65
N TRP A 236 14.02 -10.98 -12.36
CA TRP A 236 14.49 -11.67 -13.56
C TRP A 236 15.12 -13.02 -13.24
N ASP A 237 15.99 -13.08 -12.23
CA ASP A 237 16.63 -14.31 -11.76
C ASP A 237 15.58 -15.36 -11.43
N SER A 238 14.49 -14.98 -10.73
CA SER A 238 13.41 -15.92 -10.41
C SER A 238 12.74 -16.57 -11.64
N ALA A 239 12.66 -15.85 -12.77
CA ALA A 239 12.11 -16.38 -14.01
C ALA A 239 13.12 -17.23 -14.79
N SER A 240 14.39 -16.85 -14.72
CA SER A 240 15.51 -17.59 -15.33
C SER A 240 15.80 -18.89 -14.59
N ASP A 241 15.80 -18.90 -13.26
CA ASP A 241 16.11 -20.06 -12.42
C ASP A 241 15.18 -21.25 -12.72
N LEU A 242 13.87 -20.97 -12.87
CA LEU A 242 12.90 -22.01 -13.22
C LEU A 242 13.14 -22.56 -14.63
N ALA A 243 13.45 -21.67 -15.58
CA ALA A 243 13.75 -22.05 -16.95
C ALA A 243 15.02 -22.91 -17.04
N GLU A 244 16.08 -22.53 -16.31
CA GLU A 244 17.31 -23.32 -16.22
C GLU A 244 17.08 -24.70 -15.62
N TYR A 245 16.24 -24.80 -14.58
CA TYR A 245 15.87 -26.08 -13.99
C TYR A 245 15.18 -26.98 -15.03
N TYR A 246 14.21 -26.45 -15.77
CA TYR A 246 13.53 -27.18 -16.84
C TYR A 246 14.47 -27.57 -17.99
N GLN A 247 15.38 -26.67 -18.36
CA GLN A 247 16.36 -26.91 -19.41
C GLN A 247 17.29 -28.09 -19.08
N LYS A 248 17.65 -28.26 -17.80
CA LYS A 248 18.55 -29.34 -17.34
C LYS A 248 17.86 -30.69 -17.18
N GLU A 249 16.61 -30.69 -16.72
CA GLU A 249 15.92 -31.93 -16.32
C GLU A 249 14.99 -32.51 -17.39
N GLU A 250 14.46 -31.69 -18.30
CA GLU A 250 13.36 -32.08 -19.21
C GLU A 250 13.64 -31.82 -20.69
N MET A 251 14.42 -30.80 -21.02
CA MET A 251 14.64 -30.38 -22.41
C MET A 251 15.86 -31.05 -23.02
N ASP A 252 15.78 -31.35 -24.32
CA ASP A 252 16.94 -31.79 -25.10
C ASP A 252 17.94 -30.63 -25.25
N GLU A 253 19.24 -30.94 -25.40
CA GLU A 253 20.33 -29.93 -25.55
C GLU A 253 20.12 -28.96 -26.73
N LYS A 254 19.23 -29.29 -27.67
CA LYS A 254 18.93 -28.49 -28.86
C LYS A 254 17.73 -27.58 -28.69
N GLU A 255 16.89 -27.81 -27.69
CA GLU A 255 15.72 -26.99 -27.41
C GLU A 255 16.13 -25.83 -26.50
N ALA A 256 15.55 -24.66 -26.73
CA ALA A 256 15.82 -23.47 -25.94
C ALA A 256 14.54 -22.66 -25.74
N PHE A 257 14.52 -21.84 -24.70
CA PHE A 257 13.45 -20.88 -24.47
C PHE A 257 13.49 -19.77 -25.52
N ALA A 258 12.34 -19.52 -26.15
CA ALA A 258 12.17 -18.45 -27.12
C ALA A 258 12.02 -17.09 -26.44
N ASN A 259 12.47 -16.03 -27.11
CA ASN A 259 12.17 -14.66 -26.73
C ASN A 259 10.68 -14.39 -26.97
N ILE A 260 9.92 -14.18 -25.88
CA ILE A 260 8.46 -14.05 -25.96
C ILE A 260 8.01 -12.80 -26.70
N SER A 261 8.89 -11.83 -26.93
CA SER A 261 8.61 -10.60 -27.67
C SER A 261 8.95 -10.67 -29.16
N GLU A 262 9.55 -11.78 -29.60
CA GLU A 262 9.85 -12.02 -31.01
C GLU A 262 8.76 -12.87 -31.70
N LEU A 263 8.95 -13.09 -33.00
CA LEU A 263 8.03 -13.90 -33.80
C LEU A 263 8.23 -15.37 -33.46
N ILE A 264 7.22 -15.98 -32.85
CA ILE A 264 7.21 -17.42 -32.55
C ILE A 264 6.10 -18.08 -33.36
N LEU A 265 6.47 -18.76 -34.45
CA LEU A 265 5.52 -19.42 -35.37
C LEU A 265 5.22 -20.87 -34.99
N GLU A 266 6.20 -21.57 -34.43
CA GLU A 266 6.11 -22.96 -34.01
C GLU A 266 5.92 -23.05 -32.50
N ASP A 267 5.50 -24.21 -32.01
CA ASP A 267 5.30 -24.42 -30.58
C ASP A 267 6.65 -24.49 -29.87
N SER A 268 7.09 -23.35 -29.35
CA SER A 268 8.37 -23.19 -28.67
C SER A 268 8.20 -23.05 -27.17
N PHE A 269 9.24 -23.43 -26.42
CA PHE A 269 9.28 -23.25 -24.98
C PHE A 269 9.35 -21.76 -24.63
N VAL A 270 8.56 -21.36 -23.65
CA VAL A 270 8.44 -20.00 -23.17
C VAL A 270 8.42 -19.98 -21.65
N THR A 271 9.03 -18.96 -21.08
CA THR A 271 9.11 -18.73 -19.63
C THR A 271 8.83 -17.26 -19.33
N GLY A 272 8.28 -17.00 -18.15
CA GLY A 272 8.06 -15.65 -17.68
C GLY A 272 7.22 -15.59 -16.42
N ARG A 273 7.06 -14.37 -15.91
CA ARG A 273 6.24 -14.06 -14.73
C ARG A 273 4.87 -13.54 -15.16
N VAL A 274 3.82 -14.14 -14.61
CA VAL A 274 2.44 -13.72 -14.85
C VAL A 274 2.17 -12.42 -14.12
N LEU A 275 1.65 -11.43 -14.84
CA LEU A 275 1.23 -10.14 -14.32
C LEU A 275 -0.22 -9.86 -14.73
N CYS A 276 -0.79 -8.79 -14.17
CA CYS A 276 -2.09 -8.27 -14.56
C CYS A 276 -1.93 -6.87 -15.15
N ASP A 277 -2.65 -6.59 -16.25
CA ASP A 277 -2.70 -5.26 -16.87
C ASP A 277 -3.62 -4.25 -16.15
N SER A 278 -4.24 -4.69 -15.05
CA SER A 278 -5.22 -3.93 -14.28
C SER A 278 -4.90 -3.98 -12.78
N CYS A 279 -5.32 -2.96 -12.03
CA CYS A 279 -5.19 -2.95 -10.57
C CYS A 279 -6.22 -3.84 -9.86
N GLY A 280 -7.22 -4.36 -10.60
CA GLY A 280 -8.32 -5.15 -10.04
C GLY A 280 -8.09 -6.65 -10.09
N LYS A 281 -9.15 -7.42 -9.84
CA LYS A 281 -9.12 -8.88 -9.87
C LYS A 281 -8.69 -9.41 -11.24
N MET A 282 -7.61 -10.18 -11.23
CA MET A 282 -7.07 -10.82 -12.43
C MET A 282 -8.12 -11.74 -13.09
N ASN A 283 -8.24 -11.64 -14.41
CA ASN A 283 -9.10 -12.46 -15.23
C ASN A 283 -8.35 -12.92 -16.50
N ALA A 284 -8.91 -13.86 -17.25
CA ALA A 284 -8.24 -14.45 -18.42
C ALA A 284 -7.87 -13.43 -19.51
N SER A 285 -8.56 -12.29 -19.58
CA SER A 285 -8.32 -11.28 -20.61
C SER A 285 -7.27 -10.23 -20.21
N SER A 286 -6.94 -10.16 -18.92
CA SER A 286 -6.04 -9.18 -18.29
C SER A 286 -4.64 -9.74 -18.02
N LEU A 287 -4.34 -10.95 -18.49
CA LEU A 287 -3.07 -11.62 -18.24
C LEU A 287 -1.97 -11.04 -19.13
N ILE A 288 -0.84 -10.72 -18.49
CA ILE A 288 0.41 -10.36 -19.14
C ILE A 288 1.46 -11.39 -18.72
N LEU A 289 2.36 -11.73 -19.65
CA LEU A 289 3.58 -12.45 -19.34
C LEU A 289 4.77 -11.50 -19.49
N GLU A 290 5.47 -11.24 -18.39
CA GLU A 290 6.78 -10.58 -18.41
C GLU A 290 7.86 -11.64 -18.62
N GLY A 291 8.67 -11.51 -19.65
CA GLY A 291 9.69 -12.50 -19.98
C GLY A 291 10.88 -12.45 -19.05
N SER A 292 11.66 -13.54 -19.07
CA SER A 292 12.95 -13.63 -18.37
C SER A 292 14.03 -12.75 -19.04
N GLU A 293 15.27 -12.91 -18.60
CA GLU A 293 16.44 -12.28 -19.22
C GLU A 293 16.51 -12.53 -20.74
N THR A 294 16.12 -13.71 -21.22
CA THR A 294 16.08 -14.07 -22.65
C THR A 294 15.20 -13.12 -23.48
N SER A 295 14.20 -12.50 -22.85
CA SER A 295 13.29 -11.54 -23.49
C SER A 295 13.57 -10.09 -23.09
N ASN A 296 14.71 -9.80 -22.45
CA ASN A 296 15.07 -8.48 -21.94
C ASN A 296 13.99 -7.84 -21.04
N GLY A 297 13.26 -8.65 -20.28
CA GLY A 297 12.15 -8.20 -19.41
C GLY A 297 10.95 -7.60 -20.16
N GLN A 298 10.86 -7.80 -21.48
CA GLN A 298 9.71 -7.34 -22.25
C GLN A 298 8.46 -8.13 -21.88
N SER A 299 7.31 -7.48 -22.02
CA SER A 299 6.01 -8.03 -21.64
C SER A 299 5.11 -8.18 -22.85
N VAL A 300 4.37 -9.27 -22.91
CA VAL A 300 3.36 -9.54 -23.94
C VAL A 300 2.05 -9.96 -23.30
N LYS A 301 0.93 -9.76 -24.01
CA LYS A 301 -0.35 -10.27 -23.55
C LYS A 301 -0.30 -11.81 -23.54
N LEU A 302 -0.86 -12.42 -22.49
CA LEU A 302 -0.93 -13.87 -22.36
C LEU A 302 -2.35 -14.35 -22.68
N ASP A 303 -2.49 -15.11 -23.77
CA ASP A 303 -3.74 -15.77 -24.14
C ASP A 303 -3.71 -17.23 -23.70
N VAL A 304 -4.61 -17.57 -22.77
CA VAL A 304 -4.78 -18.92 -22.19
C VAL A 304 -5.97 -19.67 -22.77
N SER A 305 -6.61 -19.16 -23.84
CA SER A 305 -7.82 -19.74 -24.45
C SER A 305 -7.64 -21.17 -24.98
N LYS A 306 -6.40 -21.61 -25.19
CA LYS A 306 -6.06 -22.98 -25.65
C LYS A 306 -5.80 -23.96 -24.50
N LEU A 307 -5.67 -23.47 -23.27
CA LEU A 307 -5.50 -24.32 -22.09
C LEU A 307 -6.84 -24.89 -21.65
N LYS A 308 -6.88 -26.20 -21.37
CA LYS A 308 -8.10 -26.85 -20.84
C LYS A 308 -8.35 -26.48 -19.38
N GLN A 309 -7.30 -26.41 -18.60
CA GLN A 309 -7.30 -26.11 -17.18
C GLN A 309 -6.03 -25.32 -16.85
N TYR A 310 -6.15 -24.33 -15.97
CA TYR A 310 -5.01 -23.55 -15.49
C TYR A 310 -5.33 -22.94 -14.14
N SER A 311 -4.29 -22.69 -13.35
CA SER A 311 -4.35 -21.90 -12.13
C SER A 311 -3.19 -20.92 -12.17
N LEU A 312 -3.52 -19.64 -12.38
CA LEU A 312 -2.55 -18.57 -12.50
C LEU A 312 -2.79 -17.52 -11.42
N PHE A 313 -1.72 -16.95 -10.88
CA PHE A 313 -1.77 -15.80 -9.96
C PHE A 313 -0.66 -14.78 -10.29
N PRO A 314 -0.85 -13.49 -9.94
CA PRO A 314 0.17 -12.47 -10.18
C PRO A 314 1.49 -12.81 -9.47
N GLY A 315 2.60 -12.66 -10.18
CA GLY A 315 3.94 -13.00 -9.69
C GLY A 315 4.34 -14.46 -9.91
N GLN A 316 3.44 -15.33 -10.36
CA GLN A 316 3.77 -16.72 -10.66
C GLN A 316 4.72 -16.81 -11.85
N VAL A 317 5.86 -17.49 -11.68
CA VAL A 317 6.73 -17.87 -12.79
C VAL A 317 6.16 -19.15 -13.43
N ILE A 318 6.04 -19.16 -14.75
CA ILE A 318 5.51 -20.29 -15.52
C ILE A 318 6.51 -20.73 -16.58
N VAL A 319 6.43 -22.02 -16.93
CA VAL A 319 7.07 -22.62 -18.09
C VAL A 319 5.97 -23.28 -18.91
N GLY A 320 6.01 -23.10 -20.23
CA GLY A 320 4.98 -23.65 -21.13
C GLY A 320 5.45 -23.73 -22.58
N LYS A 321 4.56 -24.17 -23.47
CA LYS A 321 4.74 -24.10 -24.92
C LYS A 321 3.66 -23.23 -25.56
N GLY A 322 4.06 -22.40 -26.50
CA GLY A 322 3.14 -21.50 -27.18
C GLY A 322 3.71 -20.85 -28.44
N THR A 323 2.87 -20.03 -29.05
CA THR A 323 3.18 -19.27 -30.27
C THR A 323 2.89 -17.79 -30.06
N ASN A 324 3.68 -16.92 -30.68
CA ASN A 324 3.45 -15.47 -30.72
C ASN A 324 3.59 -14.97 -32.16
N PRO A 325 2.61 -15.25 -33.03
CA PRO A 325 2.66 -14.85 -34.43
C PRO A 325 2.53 -13.33 -34.63
N THR A 326 2.06 -12.61 -33.61
CA THR A 326 1.82 -11.16 -33.67
C THR A 326 2.90 -10.33 -32.98
N GLN A 327 3.86 -10.98 -32.32
CA GLN A 327 4.85 -10.39 -31.40
C GLN A 327 4.26 -9.66 -30.18
N LYS A 328 2.93 -9.61 -30.04
CA LYS A 328 2.23 -8.86 -28.98
C LYS A 328 1.40 -9.74 -28.05
N THR A 329 1.04 -10.95 -28.49
CA THR A 329 0.17 -11.85 -27.75
C THR A 329 0.68 -13.27 -27.88
N LEU A 330 1.18 -13.78 -26.77
CA LEU A 330 1.60 -15.17 -26.63
C LEU A 330 0.37 -16.04 -26.37
N ILE A 331 0.09 -16.92 -27.32
CA ILE A 331 -0.96 -17.94 -27.21
C ILE A 331 -0.33 -19.16 -26.56
N LEU A 332 -0.65 -19.38 -25.28
CA LEU A 332 -0.14 -20.50 -24.50
C LEU A 332 -0.98 -21.75 -24.80
N LYS A 333 -0.34 -22.80 -25.31
CA LYS A 333 -1.00 -24.05 -25.68
C LYS A 333 -0.81 -25.14 -24.64
N GLU A 334 0.31 -25.11 -23.94
CA GLU A 334 0.66 -26.05 -22.88
C GLU A 334 1.27 -25.29 -21.71
N LEU A 335 0.85 -25.62 -20.50
CA LEU A 335 1.38 -25.10 -19.25
C LEU A 335 1.95 -26.29 -18.47
N PHE A 336 3.23 -26.23 -18.11
CA PHE A 336 3.88 -27.30 -17.36
C PHE A 336 3.66 -27.13 -15.86
N ASP A 337 3.40 -28.24 -15.18
CA ASP A 337 3.19 -28.26 -13.73
C ASP A 337 4.49 -27.98 -12.99
N VAL A 338 4.46 -27.11 -11.97
CA VAL A 338 5.64 -26.85 -11.15
C VAL A 338 6.04 -28.15 -10.43
N LYS A 339 7.23 -28.66 -10.73
CA LYS A 339 7.76 -29.84 -10.07
C LYS A 339 8.22 -29.49 -8.66
N MET A 340 7.89 -30.35 -7.72
CA MET A 340 8.42 -30.25 -6.37
C MET A 340 9.93 -30.43 -6.42
N LEU A 341 10.65 -29.53 -5.75
CA LEU A 341 12.08 -29.72 -5.52
C LEU A 341 12.32 -31.08 -4.86
N PRO A 342 13.41 -31.79 -5.21
CA PRO A 342 13.71 -33.08 -4.62
C PRO A 342 13.80 -32.93 -3.10
N LEU A 343 13.19 -33.90 -2.40
CA LEU A 343 13.31 -33.97 -0.95
C LEU A 343 14.79 -34.10 -0.57
N SER A 344 15.15 -33.57 0.60
CA SER A 344 16.51 -33.70 1.10
C SER A 344 16.90 -35.18 1.23
N ASN A 345 18.07 -35.53 0.69
CA ASN A 345 18.66 -36.87 0.85
C ASN A 345 19.07 -37.15 2.31
N GLN A 346 19.08 -36.13 3.17
CA GLN A 346 19.39 -36.25 4.59
C GLN A 346 18.10 -36.49 5.39
N SER A 347 17.59 -37.72 5.34
CA SER A 347 16.52 -38.13 6.24
C SER A 347 17.09 -38.36 7.64
N PRO A 348 16.54 -37.75 8.71
CA PRO A 348 17.04 -37.97 10.06
C PRO A 348 16.73 -39.42 10.50
N THR A 349 17.74 -40.13 11.01
CA THR A 349 17.53 -41.44 11.64
C THR A 349 16.96 -41.23 13.04
N LEU A 350 15.66 -41.43 13.19
CA LEU A 350 14.97 -41.29 14.48
C LEU A 350 15.10 -42.57 15.31
N LYS A 351 15.63 -42.46 16.53
CA LYS A 351 15.69 -43.56 17.52
C LYS A 351 14.39 -43.72 18.32
N GLY A 352 13.37 -42.90 18.03
CA GLY A 352 12.08 -42.84 18.73
C GLY A 352 11.20 -41.72 18.18
N PRO A 353 9.99 -41.52 18.72
CA PRO A 353 9.07 -40.47 18.26
C PRO A 353 9.62 -39.08 18.57
N LEU A 354 9.69 -38.22 17.54
CA LEU A 354 10.06 -36.81 17.68
C LEU A 354 8.82 -35.95 17.91
N HIS A 355 8.67 -35.43 19.12
CA HIS A 355 7.63 -34.45 19.46
C HIS A 355 8.05 -33.02 19.12
N LEU A 356 7.30 -32.37 18.23
CA LEU A 356 7.47 -30.96 17.84
C LEU A 356 6.18 -30.19 18.21
N VAL A 357 6.33 -28.99 18.73
CA VAL A 357 5.22 -28.07 18.95
C VAL A 357 5.47 -26.81 18.16
N ILE A 358 4.46 -26.35 17.40
CA ILE A 358 4.53 -25.15 16.58
C ILE A 358 3.41 -24.22 17.01
N ALA A 359 3.74 -22.95 17.26
CA ALA A 359 2.75 -21.90 17.48
C ALA A 359 3.09 -20.68 16.62
N ALA A 360 2.05 -19.94 16.22
CA ALA A 360 2.17 -18.69 15.50
C ALA A 360 1.38 -17.62 16.24
N GLY A 361 1.95 -16.41 16.32
CA GLY A 361 1.26 -15.26 16.92
C GLY A 361 0.00 -14.86 16.14
N PRO A 362 -0.83 -13.96 16.70
CA PRO A 362 -0.56 -13.14 17.89
C PRO A 362 -0.57 -13.91 19.21
N TYR A 363 0.40 -13.63 20.09
CA TYR A 363 0.53 -14.28 21.42
C TYR A 363 -0.19 -13.52 22.56
N THR A 364 -1.00 -12.53 22.20
CA THR A 364 -1.87 -11.77 23.09
C THR A 364 -3.17 -11.47 22.36
N THR A 365 -4.25 -11.23 23.08
CA THR A 365 -5.52 -10.84 22.46
C THR A 365 -5.49 -9.36 22.09
N SER A 366 -6.41 -8.94 21.21
CA SER A 366 -6.44 -7.55 20.69
C SER A 366 -6.77 -6.49 21.74
N ASP A 367 -7.33 -6.87 22.88
CA ASP A 367 -7.82 -6.00 23.93
C ASP A 367 -6.87 -5.87 25.14
N THR A 368 -5.81 -6.67 25.20
CA THR A 368 -4.86 -6.70 26.33
C THR A 368 -3.41 -6.97 25.92
N LEU A 369 -2.49 -6.59 26.80
CA LEU A 369 -1.07 -6.91 26.75
C LEU A 369 -0.66 -7.87 27.88
N SER A 370 -1.62 -8.62 28.46
CA SER A 370 -1.34 -9.59 29.52
C SER A 370 -0.64 -10.85 29.02
N PHE A 371 -0.60 -11.09 27.70
CA PHE A 371 0.02 -12.27 27.10
C PHE A 371 -0.50 -13.60 27.69
N GLU A 372 -1.77 -13.64 28.10
CA GLU A 372 -2.40 -14.86 28.61
C GLU A 372 -2.28 -16.05 27.63
N PRO A 373 -2.45 -15.89 26.31
CA PRO A 373 -2.20 -16.98 25.37
C PRO A 373 -0.78 -17.52 25.37
N LEU A 374 0.21 -16.64 25.55
CA LEU A 374 1.61 -17.05 25.67
C LEU A 374 1.86 -17.83 26.96
N ALA A 375 1.27 -17.38 28.07
CA ALA A 375 1.39 -18.04 29.37
C ALA A 375 0.76 -19.44 29.35
N ASP A 376 -0.42 -19.59 28.74
CA ASP A 376 -1.08 -20.88 28.55
C ASP A 376 -0.26 -21.80 27.64
N PHE A 377 0.32 -21.25 26.56
CA PHE A 377 1.20 -22.00 25.67
C PHE A 377 2.51 -22.46 26.36
N THR A 378 3.10 -21.60 27.19
CA THR A 378 4.28 -21.98 28.00
C THR A 378 3.91 -23.07 29.00
N SER A 379 2.75 -22.98 29.63
CA SER A 379 2.23 -24.03 30.52
C SER A 379 2.04 -25.36 29.78
N TYR A 380 1.58 -25.33 28.53
CA TYR A 380 1.50 -26.50 27.67
C TYR A 380 2.89 -27.12 27.41
N ILE A 381 3.89 -26.31 27.04
CA ILE A 381 5.27 -26.79 26.81
C ILE A 381 5.85 -27.41 28.08
N ILE A 382 5.70 -26.76 29.24
CA ILE A 382 6.18 -27.29 30.53
C ILE A 382 5.52 -28.63 30.85
N LYS A 383 4.22 -28.77 30.56
CA LYS A 383 3.48 -30.01 30.83
C LYS A 383 3.85 -31.15 29.88
N HIS A 384 4.04 -30.86 28.59
CA HIS A 384 4.20 -31.88 27.55
C HIS A 384 5.66 -32.14 27.14
N GLN A 385 6.59 -31.25 27.52
CA GLN A 385 8.03 -31.37 27.31
C GLN A 385 8.41 -31.79 25.86
N PRO A 386 7.93 -31.08 24.82
CA PRO A 386 8.30 -31.42 23.44
C PRO A 386 9.80 -31.22 23.21
N HIS A 387 10.40 -31.97 22.29
CA HIS A 387 11.84 -31.84 21.98
C HIS A 387 12.18 -30.49 21.36
N VAL A 388 11.28 -29.96 20.53
CA VAL A 388 11.46 -28.65 19.88
C VAL A 388 10.15 -27.87 19.93
N CYS A 389 10.29 -26.58 20.26
CA CYS A 389 9.22 -25.59 20.12
C CYS A 389 9.60 -24.59 19.01
N ILE A 390 8.73 -24.45 18.01
CA ILE A 390 8.88 -23.46 16.93
C ILE A 390 7.84 -22.36 17.16
N MET A 391 8.33 -21.15 17.42
CA MET A 391 7.48 -19.98 17.62
C MET A 391 7.61 -19.03 16.43
N VAL A 392 6.53 -18.85 15.68
CA VAL A 392 6.46 -17.95 14.53
C VAL A 392 5.93 -16.60 14.99
N ARG A 393 6.62 -15.54 14.58
CA ARG A 393 6.12 -14.17 14.70
C ARG A 393 5.22 -13.88 13.49
N SER A 394 3.94 -13.61 13.75
CA SER A 394 3.01 -13.12 12.71
C SER A 394 3.17 -11.63 12.47
#